data_AF-A0AAN7H8J5-F1
#
_entry.id   AF-A0AAN7H8J5-F1
#
_cell.length_a   1.000
_cell.length_b   1.000
_cell.length_c   1.000
_cell.angle_alpha   90.00
_cell.angle_beta   90.00
_cell.angle_gamma   90.00
#
_symmetry.space_group_name_H-M   'P 1'
#
loop_
_entity.id
_entity.type
_entity.pdbx_description
1 polymer ?
#
loop_
_entity_poly.entity_id
_entity_poly.type
_entity_poly.pdbx_seq_one_letter_code
_entity_poly.pdbx_strand_id
1 'polypeptide(L)'
;MSKPGFSFGLKKSGPAKPVLASRKKPTPFGGAGDDDGSDDETPKRKVAITELDFDDNDAPKSLLDDDQDSLSSKKKSKKSKLAPPPPSKATAPKTTAAATQFNDLSSALTSRKFAQAAGEIDPTIYDYDAVYDSFKAVKAKPKEEDVEKKPKYFDALQKAADQRERDRQIAEEKRLKRERDAEGDEFADKEKFVTEAYKRQQEENRRLEEEEKKREEEEQSRNKGRGMADFYKAMLQREEEEHAAKIRAAEEMKKNGGKVEVVEEEDEKKTATERAREINALGGNVLINDDGEVVDKRQLLKGGLNVAPKKKVDAQQEKARQEAAAKAAASRTSASKGVYAGGGKQAMRERQTRMLEAQLEETLKRSRQEEAEETAKIEMVSKSRKTEADISSAKERYLARKRAAEEAKKNGAKGEP
;
A
#
# COMPACT_ATOMS: atom_id res chain seq x y z
N MET A 1 -31.23 -41.31 47.22
CA MET A 1 -30.25 -40.21 47.11
C MET A 1 -30.63 -39.34 45.90
N SER A 2 -30.96 -38.07 46.18
CA SER A 2 -30.81 -36.87 45.33
C SER A 2 -30.88 -36.94 43.78
N LYS A 3 -32.06 -36.59 43.24
CA LYS A 3 -32.39 -35.71 42.08
C LYS A 3 -31.41 -35.54 40.89
N PRO A 4 -31.89 -35.68 39.63
CA PRO A 4 -31.34 -34.95 38.48
C PRO A 4 -31.91 -33.52 38.45
N GLY A 5 -31.04 -32.52 38.39
CA GLY A 5 -31.40 -31.11 38.36
C GLY A 5 -31.73 -30.60 36.96
N PHE A 6 -32.97 -30.16 36.76
CA PHE A 6 -33.35 -29.17 35.74
C PHE A 6 -32.90 -27.78 36.20
N SER A 7 -32.30 -26.99 35.30
CA SER A 7 -32.39 -25.52 35.39
C SER A 7 -32.29 -24.86 34.02
N PHE A 8 -33.41 -24.25 33.65
CA PHE A 8 -33.62 -23.27 32.59
C PHE A 8 -32.74 -22.03 32.85
N GLY A 9 -32.03 -21.54 31.83
CA GLY A 9 -31.04 -20.47 31.99
C GLY A 9 -31.01 -19.47 30.84
N LEU A 10 -32.17 -18.85 30.58
CA LEU A 10 -32.34 -17.70 29.70
C LEU A 10 -31.47 -16.53 30.20
N LYS A 11 -30.32 -16.27 29.56
CA LYS A 11 -29.52 -15.06 29.81
C LYS A 11 -29.83 -13.99 28.76
N LYS A 12 -30.46 -12.93 29.25
CA LYS A 12 -30.75 -11.65 28.60
C LYS A 12 -29.45 -10.99 28.12
N SER A 13 -29.35 -10.68 26.83
CA SER A 13 -28.49 -9.60 26.30
C SER A 13 -29.40 -8.44 25.90
N GLY A 14 -29.22 -7.28 26.54
CA GLY A 14 -30.03 -6.09 26.32
C GLY A 14 -29.88 -5.48 24.92
N PRO A 15 -30.80 -4.60 24.51
CA PRO A 15 -30.75 -3.99 23.18
C PRO A 15 -29.59 -3.00 23.08
N ALA A 16 -28.75 -3.22 22.06
CA ALA A 16 -27.73 -2.29 21.62
C ALA A 16 -28.37 -1.01 21.05
N LYS A 17 -27.76 0.14 21.34
CA LYS A 17 -28.14 1.47 20.87
C LYS A 17 -28.05 1.53 19.33
N PRO A 18 -29.00 2.17 18.61
CA PRO A 18 -28.87 2.38 17.17
C PRO A 18 -27.76 3.42 16.90
N VAL A 19 -26.78 3.04 16.09
CA VAL A 19 -25.75 3.97 15.57
C VAL A 19 -26.42 4.85 14.51
N LEU A 20 -26.29 6.17 14.69
CA LEU A 20 -26.81 7.18 13.77
C LEU A 20 -26.22 7.04 12.37
N ALA A 21 -27.09 7.13 11.38
CA ALA A 21 -26.78 7.23 9.96
C ALA A 21 -25.79 8.36 9.67
N SER A 22 -24.70 8.04 8.95
CA SER A 22 -23.72 9.01 8.49
C SER A 22 -24.34 9.92 7.43
N ARG A 23 -24.43 11.23 7.73
CA ARG A 23 -24.84 12.26 6.77
C ARG A 23 -23.76 12.41 5.67
N LYS A 24 -24.21 12.33 4.42
CA LYS A 24 -23.44 12.54 3.19
C LYS A 24 -22.87 13.97 3.15
N LYS A 25 -21.60 14.13 2.77
CA LYS A 25 -20.96 15.43 2.46
C LYS A 25 -21.36 15.86 1.03
N PRO A 26 -21.55 17.17 0.75
CA PRO A 26 -21.74 17.65 -0.61
C PRO A 26 -20.40 17.74 -1.38
N THR A 27 -20.49 17.48 -2.68
CA THR A 27 -19.43 17.62 -3.70
C THR A 27 -19.15 19.09 -4.05
N PRO A 28 -17.91 19.47 -4.44
CA PRO A 28 -17.49 20.88 -4.50
C PRO A 28 -17.62 21.55 -5.88
N PHE A 29 -18.62 21.22 -6.71
CA PHE A 29 -18.75 21.87 -8.02
C PHE A 29 -20.21 21.98 -8.48
N GLY A 30 -20.71 23.22 -8.58
CA GLY A 30 -21.81 23.60 -9.48
C GLY A 30 -23.03 24.29 -8.86
N GLY A 31 -23.25 25.56 -9.23
CA GLY A 31 -24.51 26.33 -9.10
C GLY A 31 -24.22 27.80 -8.73
N ALA A 32 -24.21 28.76 -9.67
CA ALA A 32 -25.36 29.54 -10.18
C ALA A 32 -26.18 30.15 -9.01
N GLY A 33 -26.34 31.46 -8.81
CA GLY A 33 -26.46 32.61 -9.72
C GLY A 33 -27.76 33.34 -9.31
N ASP A 34 -27.69 34.64 -8.97
CA ASP A 34 -28.72 35.71 -8.81
C ASP A 34 -28.16 36.72 -7.78
N ASP A 35 -27.67 37.92 -8.09
CA ASP A 35 -28.21 39.13 -8.76
C ASP A 35 -28.93 40.11 -7.80
N ASP A 36 -28.59 41.39 -8.03
CA ASP A 36 -29.22 42.65 -7.60
C ASP A 36 -28.66 43.45 -6.40
N GLY A 37 -28.36 44.75 -6.65
CA GLY A 37 -28.51 45.82 -5.67
C GLY A 37 -27.31 46.71 -5.26
N SER A 38 -26.77 47.54 -6.17
CA SER A 38 -26.45 48.99 -6.00
C SER A 38 -25.86 49.53 -4.66
N ASP A 39 -24.61 50.03 -4.62
CA ASP A 39 -24.23 51.47 -4.69
C ASP A 39 -22.73 51.70 -4.29
N ASP A 40 -22.27 52.90 -4.62
CA ASP A 40 -20.95 53.47 -4.95
C ASP A 40 -19.68 53.35 -4.04
N GLU A 41 -18.56 53.71 -4.69
CA GLU A 41 -17.21 54.12 -4.22
C GLU A 41 -16.00 53.15 -4.32
N THR A 42 -15.00 53.60 -5.10
CA THR A 42 -13.71 52.95 -5.40
C THR A 42 -12.59 53.57 -4.53
N PRO A 43 -11.35 53.03 -4.35
CA PRO A 43 -10.41 52.78 -5.46
C PRO A 43 -9.43 51.58 -5.35
N LYS A 44 -9.19 51.00 -6.54
CA LYS A 44 -7.89 50.55 -7.11
C LYS A 44 -7.09 49.44 -6.41
N ARG A 45 -7.01 48.28 -7.08
CA ARG A 45 -5.81 47.81 -7.84
C ARG A 45 -6.13 46.46 -8.52
N LYS A 46 -6.12 46.45 -9.87
CA LYS A 46 -6.24 45.24 -10.70
C LYS A 46 -4.88 44.92 -11.31
N VAL A 47 -4.44 43.68 -11.21
CA VAL A 47 -3.58 43.03 -12.22
C VAL A 47 -4.26 41.71 -12.54
N ALA A 48 -4.80 41.63 -13.75
CA ALA A 48 -5.53 40.48 -14.26
C ALA A 48 -4.59 39.58 -15.06
N ILE A 49 -4.83 38.29 -14.86
CA ILE A 49 -4.39 37.16 -15.67
C ILE A 49 -5.12 37.21 -17.01
N THR A 50 -4.44 36.85 -18.10
CA THR A 50 -5.09 36.43 -19.35
C THR A 50 -4.54 35.07 -19.76
N GLU A 51 -5.50 34.15 -19.95
CA GLU A 51 -5.35 32.82 -20.50
C GLU A 51 -4.76 32.82 -21.91
N LEU A 52 -4.12 31.69 -22.21
CA LEU A 52 -3.57 31.30 -23.49
C LEU A 52 -4.70 30.81 -24.40
N ASP A 53 -4.82 31.39 -25.59
CA ASP A 53 -5.48 30.76 -26.73
C ASP A 53 -4.57 30.79 -27.97
N PHE A 54 -4.54 29.63 -28.60
CA PHE A 54 -4.28 29.21 -29.98
C PHE A 54 -3.71 30.18 -31.05
N ASP A 55 -2.87 29.54 -31.88
CA ASP A 55 -2.58 29.77 -33.32
C ASP A 55 -1.22 30.34 -33.78
N ASP A 56 -0.72 29.63 -34.80
CA ASP A 56 0.22 29.98 -35.87
C ASP A 56 1.72 30.24 -35.61
N ASN A 57 2.52 29.21 -35.92
CA ASN A 57 3.43 29.19 -37.07
C ASN A 57 3.98 30.56 -37.56
N ASP A 58 5.21 30.91 -37.19
CA ASP A 58 6.22 31.38 -38.15
C ASP A 58 7.59 31.59 -37.50
N ALA A 59 8.64 31.14 -38.19
CA ALA A 59 10.02 31.56 -37.91
C ALA A 59 10.18 33.05 -38.23
N PRO A 60 11.18 33.74 -37.63
CA PRO A 60 12.22 34.22 -38.53
C PRO A 60 13.65 34.27 -37.95
N LYS A 61 14.55 34.43 -38.91
CA LYS A 61 16.01 34.46 -38.86
C LYS A 61 16.59 35.75 -38.26
N SER A 62 17.81 35.59 -37.75
CA SER A 62 19.01 36.44 -37.89
C SER A 62 18.93 37.94 -37.61
N LEU A 63 19.83 38.40 -36.73
CA LEU A 63 20.64 39.59 -36.95
C LEU A 63 22.00 39.43 -36.25
N LEU A 64 23.04 39.70 -37.04
CA LEU A 64 24.46 39.73 -36.72
C LEU A 64 24.80 41.07 -36.03
N ASP A 65 25.82 41.07 -35.17
CA ASP A 65 26.79 42.17 -35.09
C ASP A 65 28.14 41.67 -34.50
N ASP A 66 29.21 42.22 -35.07
CA ASP A 66 30.65 41.96 -34.93
C ASP A 66 31.18 42.15 -33.47
N ASP A 67 32.24 41.47 -33.03
CA ASP A 67 33.61 41.97 -33.18
C ASP A 67 34.71 40.91 -33.02
N GLN A 68 35.81 41.20 -33.70
CA GLN A 68 37.01 40.43 -34.02
C GLN A 68 37.89 40.06 -32.80
N ASP A 69 38.52 38.87 -32.80
CA ASP A 69 39.98 38.85 -32.98
C ASP A 69 40.55 37.47 -33.35
N SER A 70 41.61 37.55 -34.15
CA SER A 70 42.28 36.51 -34.90
C SER A 70 43.10 35.51 -34.07
N LEU A 71 43.05 34.21 -34.37
CA LEU A 71 44.22 33.31 -34.41
C LEU A 71 43.96 32.04 -35.22
N SER A 72 44.91 31.76 -36.11
CA SER A 72 44.88 30.72 -37.13
C SER A 72 45.05 29.29 -36.59
N SER A 73 44.26 28.34 -37.12
CA SER A 73 44.79 27.12 -37.78
C SER A 73 43.66 26.19 -38.23
N LYS A 74 43.65 25.88 -39.53
CA LYS A 74 42.79 24.89 -40.17
C LYS A 74 43.13 23.47 -39.67
N LYS A 75 42.14 22.70 -39.23
CA LYS A 75 42.11 21.24 -39.45
C LYS A 75 40.68 20.74 -39.60
N LYS A 76 40.38 20.22 -40.80
CA LYS A 76 39.12 19.56 -41.16
C LYS A 76 38.97 18.25 -40.36
N SER A 77 37.84 18.09 -39.68
CA SER A 77 37.41 16.82 -39.09
C SER A 77 36.80 15.92 -40.17
N LYS A 78 37.42 14.76 -40.41
CA LYS A 78 36.79 13.63 -41.10
C LYS A 78 36.36 12.62 -40.03
N LYS A 79 35.05 12.37 -39.95
CA LYS A 79 34.43 11.28 -39.18
C LYS A 79 35.06 9.94 -39.61
N SER A 80 35.77 9.26 -38.72
CA SER A 80 36.07 7.83 -38.85
C SER A 80 34.98 7.03 -38.13
N LYS A 81 34.22 6.26 -38.91
CA LYS A 81 33.44 5.13 -38.41
C LYS A 81 34.47 4.07 -37.99
N LEU A 82 34.51 3.70 -36.71
CA LEU A 82 35.30 2.56 -36.25
C LEU A 82 34.61 1.28 -36.73
N ALA A 83 35.21 0.63 -37.72
CA ALA A 83 34.93 -0.77 -38.02
C ALA A 83 35.65 -1.66 -37.00
N PRO A 84 35.11 -2.84 -36.64
CA PRO A 84 35.83 -3.82 -35.83
C PRO A 84 37.09 -4.29 -36.56
N PRO A 85 38.19 -4.62 -35.85
CA PRO A 85 39.40 -5.10 -36.49
C PRO A 85 39.14 -6.41 -37.26
N PRO A 86 39.83 -6.65 -38.40
CA PRO A 86 39.63 -7.85 -39.19
C PRO A 86 40.04 -9.11 -38.39
N PRO A 87 39.38 -10.26 -38.61
CA PRO A 87 39.80 -11.51 -37.98
C PRO A 87 41.21 -11.83 -38.46
N SER A 88 42.13 -11.98 -37.51
CA SER A 88 43.48 -12.46 -37.79
C SER A 88 43.36 -13.81 -38.52
N LYS A 89 43.93 -13.89 -39.71
CA LYS A 89 44.11 -15.15 -40.42
C LYS A 89 44.89 -16.08 -39.49
N ALA A 90 44.21 -17.11 -39.00
CA ALA A 90 44.84 -18.27 -38.38
C ALA A 90 45.76 -18.92 -39.43
N THR A 91 47.04 -18.58 -39.38
CA THR A 91 48.08 -19.43 -39.94
C THR A 91 48.11 -20.69 -39.10
N ALA A 92 47.72 -21.81 -39.70
CA ALA A 92 47.83 -23.14 -39.11
C ALA A 92 49.22 -23.34 -38.47
N PRO A 93 49.32 -23.85 -37.22
CA PRO A 93 50.59 -24.14 -36.62
C PRO A 93 51.20 -25.34 -37.33
N LYS A 94 52.16 -25.08 -38.22
CA LYS A 94 53.09 -26.12 -38.69
C LYS A 94 53.94 -26.55 -37.49
N THR A 95 53.59 -27.70 -36.92
CA THR A 95 54.47 -28.65 -36.23
C THR A 95 55.89 -28.18 -35.90
N THR A 96 56.04 -27.30 -34.90
CA THR A 96 57.26 -27.11 -34.10
C THR A 96 56.88 -26.79 -32.65
N ALA A 97 56.05 -27.65 -32.05
CA ALA A 97 55.52 -27.49 -30.68
C ALA A 97 56.58 -27.52 -29.57
N ALA A 98 57.85 -27.81 -29.88
CA ALA A 98 58.93 -27.86 -28.89
C ALA A 98 59.65 -26.52 -28.69
N ALA A 99 59.65 -25.60 -29.66
CA ALA A 99 60.47 -24.38 -29.60
C ALA A 99 59.77 -23.17 -28.96
N THR A 100 58.43 -23.18 -28.87
CA THR A 100 57.64 -22.11 -28.24
C THR A 100 57.46 -22.31 -26.73
N GLN A 101 57.81 -23.48 -26.18
CA GLN A 101 57.74 -23.77 -24.75
C GLN A 101 58.93 -23.19 -23.95
N PHE A 102 60.04 -22.87 -24.62
CA PHE A 102 61.27 -22.40 -23.98
C PHE A 102 61.45 -20.87 -24.02
N ASN A 103 60.62 -20.14 -24.75
CA ASN A 103 60.81 -18.70 -24.96
C ASN A 103 60.12 -17.81 -23.92
N ASP A 104 59.27 -18.39 -23.06
CA ASP A 104 58.59 -17.68 -21.97
C ASP A 104 59.08 -18.14 -20.58
N LEU A 105 60.26 -18.79 -20.52
CA LEU A 105 60.83 -19.27 -19.26
C LEU A 105 61.27 -18.11 -18.36
N SER A 106 61.73 -17.00 -18.93
CA SER A 106 62.06 -15.80 -18.17
C SER A 106 60.83 -15.20 -17.48
N SER A 107 59.70 -15.13 -18.19
CA SER A 107 58.40 -14.70 -17.64
C SER A 107 57.84 -15.68 -16.61
N ALA A 108 58.00 -16.99 -16.82
CA ALA A 108 57.61 -18.00 -15.85
C ALA A 108 58.46 -17.93 -14.56
N LEU A 109 59.76 -17.65 -14.67
CA LEU A 109 60.64 -17.49 -13.51
C LEU A 109 60.38 -16.17 -12.78
N THR A 110 60.11 -15.07 -13.49
CA THR A 110 59.75 -13.80 -12.85
C THR A 110 58.38 -13.91 -12.16
N SER A 111 57.38 -14.49 -12.82
CA SER A 111 56.06 -14.71 -12.21
C SER A 111 56.14 -15.62 -10.97
N ARG A 112 56.95 -16.69 -11.00
CA ARG A 112 57.19 -17.52 -9.82
C ARG A 112 57.87 -16.75 -8.69
N LYS A 113 58.87 -15.92 -8.99
CA LYS A 113 59.52 -15.06 -7.99
C LYS A 113 58.53 -14.07 -7.38
N PHE A 114 57.69 -13.45 -8.20
CA PHE A 114 56.66 -12.54 -7.71
C PHE A 114 55.58 -13.26 -6.90
N ALA A 115 55.17 -14.47 -7.29
CA ALA A 115 54.22 -15.29 -6.54
C ALA A 115 54.79 -15.73 -5.17
N GLN A 116 56.06 -16.12 -5.12
CA GLN A 116 56.75 -16.46 -3.87
C GLN A 116 56.89 -15.24 -2.97
N ALA A 117 57.36 -14.11 -3.50
CA ALA A 117 57.46 -12.86 -2.76
C ALA A 117 56.09 -12.41 -2.24
N ALA A 118 55.03 -12.57 -3.03
CA ALA A 118 53.68 -12.20 -2.63
C ALA A 118 53.12 -13.11 -1.53
N GLY A 119 53.39 -14.43 -1.59
CA GLY A 119 53.02 -15.38 -0.52
C GLY A 119 53.83 -15.21 0.77
N GLU A 120 55.08 -14.74 0.69
CA GLU A 120 55.88 -14.38 1.86
C GLU A 120 55.35 -13.11 2.57
N ILE A 121 54.81 -12.17 1.79
CA ILE A 121 54.22 -10.93 2.31
C ILE A 121 52.83 -11.19 2.91
N ASP A 122 51.98 -11.97 2.23
CA ASP A 122 50.65 -12.33 2.70
C ASP A 122 50.32 -13.79 2.32
N PRO A 123 50.23 -14.72 3.29
CA PRO A 123 49.86 -16.11 3.01
C PRO A 123 48.40 -16.24 2.53
N THR A 124 47.55 -15.25 2.78
CA THR A 124 46.12 -15.25 2.40
C THR A 124 45.86 -14.68 1.00
N ILE A 125 46.90 -14.34 0.24
CA ILE A 125 46.77 -13.67 -1.05
C ILE A 125 46.01 -14.50 -2.10
N TYR A 126 46.04 -15.84 -1.97
CA TYR A 126 45.35 -16.77 -2.87
C TYR A 126 44.09 -17.39 -2.26
N ASP A 127 43.69 -17.00 -1.04
CA ASP A 127 42.52 -17.53 -0.33
C ASP A 127 41.21 -16.85 -0.77
N TYR A 128 40.87 -16.96 -2.05
CA TYR A 128 39.68 -16.32 -2.63
C TYR A 128 38.37 -16.86 -2.06
N ASP A 129 38.33 -18.16 -1.76
CA ASP A 129 37.12 -18.85 -1.28
C ASP A 129 36.72 -18.37 0.12
N ALA A 130 37.69 -18.28 1.04
CA ALA A 130 37.47 -17.79 2.40
C ALA A 130 36.92 -16.35 2.44
N VAL A 131 37.40 -15.48 1.54
CA VAL A 131 36.88 -14.10 1.41
C VAL A 131 35.46 -14.10 0.82
N TYR A 132 35.21 -14.93 -0.18
CA TYR A 132 33.89 -15.07 -0.79
C TYR A 132 32.83 -15.57 0.20
N ASP A 133 33.18 -16.60 0.98
CA ASP A 133 32.31 -17.18 2.01
C ASP A 133 31.99 -16.18 3.12
N SER A 134 32.93 -15.30 3.48
CA SER A 134 32.68 -14.22 4.44
C SER A 134 31.57 -13.26 3.95
N PHE A 135 31.56 -12.93 2.66
CA PHE A 135 30.55 -12.05 2.08
C PHE A 135 29.19 -12.74 1.94
N LYS A 136 29.18 -14.06 1.72
CA LYS A 136 27.97 -14.87 1.69
C LYS A 136 27.36 -15.02 3.08
N ALA A 137 28.17 -15.28 4.09
CA ALA A 137 27.74 -15.36 5.48
C ALA A 137 27.07 -14.06 5.96
N VAL A 138 27.63 -12.89 5.62
CA VAL A 138 27.02 -11.59 5.97
C VAL A 138 25.67 -11.38 5.28
N LYS A 139 25.50 -11.84 4.03
CA LYS A 139 24.23 -11.75 3.29
C LYS A 139 23.18 -12.75 3.79
N ALA A 140 23.61 -13.89 4.30
CA ALA A 140 22.75 -14.95 4.81
C ALA A 140 22.24 -14.68 6.24
N LYS A 141 22.84 -13.74 6.98
CA LYS A 141 22.29 -13.31 8.27
C LYS A 141 20.88 -12.74 8.04
N PRO A 142 19.84 -13.31 8.67
CA PRO A 142 18.48 -12.81 8.52
C PRO A 142 18.47 -11.35 8.94
N LYS A 143 17.90 -10.49 8.09
CA LYS A 143 17.66 -9.10 8.47
C LYS A 143 16.75 -9.15 9.70
N GLU A 144 17.09 -8.41 10.74
CA GLU A 144 16.32 -8.37 12.00
C GLU A 144 14.83 -8.05 11.78
N GLU A 145 14.50 -7.46 10.61
CA GLU A 145 13.14 -7.25 10.09
C GLU A 145 12.27 -8.53 9.99
N ASP A 146 12.86 -9.73 9.85
CA ASP A 146 12.11 -10.99 9.74
C ASP A 146 11.72 -11.61 11.11
N VAL A 147 12.25 -11.08 12.22
CA VAL A 147 12.03 -11.64 13.56
C VAL A 147 10.66 -11.26 14.14
N GLU A 148 10.14 -10.09 13.77
CA GLU A 148 8.78 -9.67 14.11
C GLU A 148 7.84 -9.90 12.92
N LYS A 149 7.02 -10.95 12.98
CA LYS A 149 6.01 -11.31 11.95
C LYS A 149 4.86 -10.29 11.79
N LYS A 150 5.09 -9.00 12.06
CA LYS A 150 4.12 -7.94 11.81
C LYS A 150 4.12 -7.62 10.31
N PRO A 151 2.96 -7.30 9.71
CA PRO A 151 2.93 -6.80 8.34
C PRO A 151 3.75 -5.51 8.23
N LYS A 152 4.55 -5.38 7.16
CA LYS A 152 5.45 -4.23 6.90
C LYS A 152 4.79 -2.85 7.07
N TYR A 153 3.47 -2.75 6.91
CA TYR A 153 2.73 -1.50 6.93
C TYR A 153 1.71 -1.37 8.08
N PHE A 154 1.61 -2.35 8.97
CA PHE A 154 0.59 -2.34 10.03
C PHE A 154 0.77 -1.13 10.96
N ASP A 155 2.00 -0.89 11.41
CA ASP A 155 2.30 0.23 12.30
C ASP A 155 2.05 1.58 11.61
N ALA A 156 2.32 1.67 10.31
CA ALA A 156 2.03 2.88 9.53
C ALA A 156 0.51 3.11 9.39
N LEU A 157 -0.26 2.05 9.21
CA LEU A 157 -1.71 2.12 9.15
C LEU A 157 -2.31 2.55 10.49
N GLN A 158 -1.80 2.02 11.60
CA GLN A 158 -2.24 2.38 12.95
C GLN A 158 -1.91 3.84 13.27
N LYS A 159 -0.66 4.27 13.03
CA LYS A 159 -0.27 5.68 13.18
C LYS A 159 -1.14 6.62 12.35
N ALA A 160 -1.48 6.24 11.12
CA ALA A 160 -2.36 7.04 10.26
C ALA A 160 -3.83 7.03 10.74
N ALA A 161 -4.30 5.96 11.36
CA ALA A 161 -5.62 5.94 11.99
C ALA A 161 -5.65 6.88 13.20
N ASP A 162 -4.66 6.78 14.09
CA ASP A 162 -4.52 7.62 15.28
C ASP A 162 -4.43 9.11 14.91
N GLN A 163 -3.69 9.44 13.84
CA GLN A 163 -3.59 10.81 13.32
C GLN A 163 -4.96 11.35 12.86
N ARG A 164 -5.75 10.55 12.12
CA ARG A 164 -7.09 10.97 11.68
C ARG A 164 -8.07 11.14 12.84
N GLU A 165 -7.95 10.30 13.87
CA GLU A 165 -8.78 10.44 15.06
C GLU A 165 -8.47 11.74 15.80
N ARG A 166 -7.20 12.09 15.94
CA ARG A 166 -6.78 13.39 16.51
C ARG A 166 -7.24 14.56 15.67
N ASP A 167 -7.02 14.52 14.35
CA ASP A 167 -7.49 15.58 13.43
C ASP A 167 -9.01 15.78 13.51
N ARG A 168 -9.76 14.68 13.65
CA ARG A 168 -11.21 14.74 13.82
C ARG A 168 -11.60 15.41 15.13
N GLN A 169 -10.94 15.08 16.25
CA GLN A 169 -11.19 15.71 17.54
C GLN A 169 -10.90 17.21 17.50
N ILE A 170 -9.76 17.61 16.93
CA ILE A 170 -9.38 19.02 16.75
C ILE A 170 -10.40 19.76 15.88
N ALA A 171 -10.89 19.13 14.81
CA ALA A 171 -11.92 19.71 13.95
C ALA A 171 -13.26 19.89 14.67
N GLU A 172 -13.69 18.91 15.47
CA GLU A 172 -14.91 18.98 16.27
C GLU A 172 -14.81 20.08 17.34
N GLU A 173 -13.66 20.22 18.02
CA GLU A 173 -13.41 21.28 19.00
C GLU A 173 -13.40 22.68 18.36
N LYS A 174 -12.71 22.83 17.23
CA LYS A 174 -12.68 24.10 16.49
C LYS A 174 -14.07 24.47 15.96
N ARG A 175 -14.87 23.48 15.57
CA ARG A 175 -16.26 23.68 15.20
C ARG A 175 -17.09 24.15 16.39
N LEU A 176 -16.99 23.48 17.54
CA LEU A 176 -17.73 23.86 18.75
C LEU A 176 -17.34 25.26 19.24
N LYS A 177 -16.05 25.62 19.12
CA LYS A 177 -15.58 26.98 19.42
C LYS A 177 -16.20 28.00 18.47
N ARG A 178 -16.21 27.73 17.16
CA ARG A 178 -16.84 28.60 16.17
C ARG A 178 -18.35 28.75 16.40
N GLU A 179 -19.05 27.68 16.78
CA GLU A 179 -20.46 27.72 17.15
C GLU A 179 -20.69 28.61 18.38
N ARG A 180 -19.85 28.50 19.42
CA ARG A 180 -19.91 29.41 20.59
C ARG A 180 -19.58 30.86 20.28
N ASP A 181 -18.60 31.10 19.42
CA ASP A 181 -18.22 32.45 19.01
C ASP A 181 -19.34 33.09 18.17
N ALA A 182 -20.08 32.30 17.38
CA ALA A 182 -21.25 32.74 16.63
C ALA A 182 -22.48 33.01 17.52
N GLU A 183 -22.65 32.24 18.60
CA GLU A 183 -23.63 32.51 19.67
C GLU A 183 -23.21 33.67 20.61
N GLY A 184 -22.08 34.34 20.29
CA GLY A 184 -21.20 35.09 21.19
C GLY A 184 -21.85 36.13 22.12
N ASP A 185 -22.98 36.71 21.75
CA ASP A 185 -23.67 37.74 22.55
C ASP A 185 -24.94 37.23 23.25
N GLU A 186 -25.53 36.11 22.81
CA GLU A 186 -26.78 35.58 23.36
C GLU A 186 -26.60 34.94 24.76
N PHE A 187 -25.36 34.59 25.11
CA PHE A 187 -25.00 33.89 26.34
C PHE A 187 -23.85 34.56 27.09
N ALA A 188 -23.51 35.82 26.77
CA ALA A 188 -22.46 36.57 27.44
C ALA A 188 -22.74 36.79 28.95
N ASP A 189 -24.00 36.98 29.31
CA ASP A 189 -24.45 37.18 30.70
C ASP A 189 -24.53 35.86 31.51
N LYS A 190 -24.32 34.70 30.88
CA LYS A 190 -24.42 33.39 31.53
C LYS A 190 -23.02 32.84 31.84
N GLU A 191 -22.87 32.27 33.02
CA GLU A 191 -21.60 31.71 33.49
C GLU A 191 -21.17 30.52 32.61
N LYS A 192 -19.89 30.53 32.18
CA LYS A 192 -19.30 29.48 31.34
C LYS A 192 -18.73 28.36 32.23
N PHE A 193 -19.48 27.26 32.37
CA PHE A 193 -18.99 26.10 33.12
C PHE A 193 -18.26 25.12 32.20
N VAL A 194 -16.96 24.96 32.41
CA VAL A 194 -16.15 23.95 31.75
C VAL A 194 -15.93 22.78 32.70
N THR A 195 -16.34 21.58 32.31
CA THR A 195 -16.13 20.37 33.12
C THR A 195 -14.64 20.04 33.24
N GLU A 196 -14.22 19.48 34.37
CA GLU A 196 -12.81 19.09 34.58
C GLU A 196 -12.30 18.14 33.49
N ALA A 197 -13.17 17.24 33.01
CA ALA A 197 -12.85 16.32 31.92
C ALA A 197 -12.52 17.06 30.62
N TYR A 198 -13.28 18.11 30.28
CA TYR A 198 -13.03 18.90 29.07
C TYR A 198 -11.77 19.75 29.20
N LYS A 199 -11.47 20.28 30.39
CA LYS A 199 -10.19 20.98 30.64
C LYS A 199 -9.00 20.04 30.42
N ARG A 200 -9.07 18.82 30.97
CA ARG A 200 -8.03 17.80 30.78
C ARG A 200 -7.88 17.39 29.31
N GLN A 201 -9.00 17.19 28.61
CA GLN A 201 -8.98 16.88 27.18
C GLN A 201 -8.34 18.00 26.35
N GLN A 202 -8.66 19.26 26.65
CA GLN A 202 -8.09 20.43 25.98
C GLN A 202 -6.58 20.57 26.24
N GLU A 203 -6.13 20.29 27.47
CA GLU A 203 -4.72 20.30 27.83
C GLU A 203 -3.93 19.16 27.18
N GLU A 204 -4.52 17.95 27.12
CA GLU A 204 -3.93 16.80 26.44
C GLU A 204 -3.79 17.06 24.94
N ASN A 205 -4.83 17.56 24.28
CA ASN A 205 -4.80 17.91 22.87
C ASN A 205 -3.77 19.02 22.59
N ARG A 206 -3.73 20.07 23.41
CA ARG A 206 -2.73 21.13 23.28
C ARG A 206 -1.30 20.61 23.45
N ARG A 207 -1.07 19.71 24.41
CA ARG A 207 0.25 19.09 24.63
C ARG A 207 0.67 18.24 23.42
N LEU A 208 -0.24 17.45 22.88
CA LEU A 208 0.00 16.62 21.70
C LEU A 208 0.27 17.48 20.45
N GLU A 209 -0.48 18.57 20.26
CA GLU A 209 -0.24 19.52 19.18
C GLU A 209 1.14 20.18 19.27
N GLU A 210 1.56 20.60 20.47
CA GLU A 210 2.88 21.20 20.68
C GLU A 210 4.03 20.20 20.43
N GLU A 211 3.83 18.93 20.79
CA GLU A 211 4.79 17.85 20.54
C GLU A 211 4.87 17.50 19.05
N GLU A 212 3.72 17.37 18.37
CA GLU A 212 3.69 17.14 16.92
C GLU A 212 4.26 18.32 16.15
N LYS A 213 3.97 19.55 16.55
CA LYS A 213 4.51 20.73 15.91
C LYS A 213 6.03 20.81 16.03
N LYS A 214 6.59 20.51 17.21
CA LYS A 214 8.05 20.42 17.38
C LYS A 214 8.65 19.32 16.50
N ARG A 215 8.01 18.16 16.47
CA ARG A 215 8.44 17.04 15.62
C ARG A 215 8.37 17.41 14.15
N GLU A 216 7.31 18.08 13.71
CA GLU A 216 7.16 18.53 12.33
C GLU A 216 8.21 19.61 12.00
N GLU A 217 8.50 20.54 12.89
CA GLU A 217 9.57 21.54 12.71
C GLU A 217 10.95 20.87 12.56
N GLU A 218 11.23 19.85 13.37
CA GLU A 218 12.44 19.02 13.24
C GLU A 218 12.45 18.24 11.92
N GLU A 219 11.36 17.58 11.55
CA GLU A 219 11.24 16.82 10.29
C GLU A 219 11.32 17.75 9.07
N GLN A 220 10.72 18.93 9.12
CA GLN A 220 10.85 19.97 8.10
C GLN A 220 12.27 20.52 8.05
N SER A 221 12.96 20.70 9.18
CA SER A 221 14.37 21.10 9.19
C SER A 221 15.26 20.04 8.53
N ARG A 222 14.96 18.75 8.77
CA ARG A 222 15.65 17.61 8.14
C ARG A 222 15.27 17.39 6.69
N ASN A 223 14.06 17.80 6.28
CA ASN A 223 13.57 17.68 4.91
C ASN A 223 13.92 18.90 4.05
N LYS A 224 14.24 20.06 4.64
CA LYS A 224 14.76 21.24 3.93
C LYS A 224 16.14 20.92 3.35
N GLY A 225 16.15 20.47 2.09
CA GLY A 225 17.36 20.10 1.35
C GLY A 225 17.28 18.74 0.67
N ARG A 226 16.34 17.89 1.08
CA ARG A 226 16.22 16.47 0.69
C ARG A 226 15.65 16.29 -0.73
N GLY A 227 16.44 16.70 -1.71
CA GLY A 227 16.19 16.46 -3.13
C GLY A 227 16.66 15.07 -3.57
N MET A 228 16.56 14.81 -4.88
CA MET A 228 17.03 13.54 -5.47
C MET A 228 18.51 13.27 -5.20
N ALA A 229 19.34 14.32 -5.11
CA ALA A 229 20.77 14.20 -4.82
C ALA A 229 21.02 13.59 -3.43
N ASP A 230 20.24 13.97 -2.41
CA ASP A 230 20.37 13.41 -1.06
C ASP A 230 19.86 11.97 -0.99
N PHE A 231 18.86 11.62 -1.79
CA PHE A 231 18.44 10.23 -1.92
C PHE A 231 19.56 9.36 -2.49
N TYR A 232 20.20 9.78 -3.59
CA TYR A 232 21.34 9.05 -4.15
C TYR A 232 22.53 9.03 -3.19
N LYS A 233 22.81 10.13 -2.49
CA LYS A 233 23.84 10.18 -1.45
C LYS A 233 23.56 9.17 -0.33
N ALA A 234 22.33 9.12 0.19
CA ALA A 234 21.94 8.18 1.23
C ALA A 234 22.00 6.72 0.74
N MET A 235 21.63 6.46 -0.51
CA MET A 235 21.77 5.14 -1.13
C MET A 235 23.23 4.73 -1.23
N LEU A 236 24.10 5.61 -1.74
CA LEU A 236 25.54 5.35 -1.83
C LEU A 236 26.17 5.17 -0.45
N GLN A 237 25.82 6.00 0.54
CA GLN A 237 26.28 5.86 1.91
C GLN A 237 25.85 4.51 2.52
N ARG A 238 24.62 4.08 2.28
CA ARG A 238 24.15 2.76 2.74
C ARG A 238 24.94 1.63 2.06
N GLU A 239 25.20 1.72 0.76
CA GLU A 239 26.01 0.74 0.04
C GLU A 239 27.45 0.72 0.55
N GLU A 240 28.04 1.89 0.83
CA GLU A 240 29.36 2.03 1.44
C GLU A 240 29.41 1.43 2.85
N GLU A 241 28.38 1.66 3.68
CA GLU A 241 28.26 1.06 5.02
C GLU A 241 28.14 -0.46 4.94
N GLU A 242 27.30 -0.99 4.04
CA GLU A 242 27.16 -2.42 3.81
C GLU A 242 28.47 -3.04 3.29
N HIS A 243 29.20 -2.33 2.44
CA HIS A 243 30.50 -2.75 1.94
C HIS A 243 31.56 -2.71 3.04
N ALA A 244 31.61 -1.65 3.84
CA ALA A 244 32.51 -1.53 4.99
C ALA A 244 32.23 -2.62 6.03
N ALA A 245 30.97 -2.96 6.30
CA ALA A 245 30.60 -4.06 7.18
C ALA A 245 31.08 -5.41 6.65
N LYS A 246 30.98 -5.66 5.33
CA LYS A 246 31.51 -6.87 4.68
C LYS A 246 33.03 -6.95 4.77
N ILE A 247 33.73 -5.84 4.55
CA ILE A 247 35.19 -5.79 4.70
C ILE A 247 35.60 -6.05 6.15
N ARG A 248 34.96 -5.38 7.11
CA ARG A 248 35.24 -5.61 8.54
C ARG A 248 34.98 -7.06 8.94
N ALA A 249 33.88 -7.66 8.49
CA ALA A 249 33.60 -9.07 8.74
C ALA A 249 34.66 -9.98 8.10
N ALA A 250 35.12 -9.69 6.89
CA ALA A 250 36.19 -10.43 6.24
C ALA A 250 37.53 -10.28 6.99
N GLU A 251 37.86 -9.08 7.47
CA GLU A 251 39.06 -8.82 8.29
C GLU A 251 39.01 -9.52 9.65
N GLU A 252 37.85 -9.54 10.30
CA GLU A 252 37.63 -10.28 11.54
C GLU A 252 37.77 -11.79 11.34
N MET A 253 37.24 -12.32 10.22
CA MET A 253 37.42 -13.72 9.84
C MET A 253 38.90 -14.05 9.54
N LYS A 254 39.63 -13.13 8.89
CA LYS A 254 41.07 -13.26 8.68
C LYS A 254 41.83 -13.29 10.02
N LYS A 255 41.49 -12.41 10.97
CA LYS A 255 42.11 -12.39 12.31
C LYS A 255 41.79 -13.64 13.13
N ASN A 256 40.60 -14.21 12.97
CA ASN A 256 40.15 -15.40 13.68
C ASN A 256 40.58 -16.72 12.99
N GLY A 257 41.44 -16.65 11.97
CA GLY A 257 42.06 -17.83 11.36
C GLY A 257 41.15 -18.61 10.42
N GLY A 258 40.17 -17.97 9.79
CA GLY A 258 39.39 -18.57 8.69
C GLY A 258 38.51 -19.75 9.09
N LYS A 259 38.24 -19.95 10.38
CA LYS A 259 37.33 -21.01 10.82
C LYS A 259 35.87 -20.55 10.68
N VAL A 260 35.40 -20.58 9.44
CA VAL A 260 33.98 -20.47 9.15
C VAL A 260 33.41 -21.87 9.29
N GLU A 261 32.65 -22.13 10.36
CA GLU A 261 31.61 -23.16 10.29
C GLU A 261 30.58 -22.64 9.30
N VAL A 262 30.84 -22.85 8.02
CA VAL A 262 29.83 -22.69 6.98
C VAL A 262 28.85 -23.80 7.28
N VAL A 263 27.74 -23.46 7.94
CA VAL A 263 26.50 -24.22 7.80
C VAL A 263 26.09 -24.00 6.35
N GLU A 264 26.80 -24.66 5.44
CA GLU A 264 26.30 -24.86 4.10
C GLU A 264 24.97 -25.57 4.30
N GLU A 265 23.93 -25.04 3.65
CA GLU A 265 22.69 -25.78 3.52
C GLU A 265 23.06 -27.15 2.92
N GLU A 266 23.06 -28.20 3.77
CA GLU A 266 23.36 -29.59 3.37
C GLU A 266 22.49 -30.07 2.21
N ASP A 267 21.44 -29.31 1.90
CA ASP A 267 20.56 -29.49 0.76
C ASP A 267 21.28 -29.40 -0.58
N GLU A 268 22.42 -28.69 -0.73
CA GLU A 268 23.15 -28.61 -2.01
C GLU A 268 24.07 -29.82 -2.28
N LYS A 269 24.56 -30.51 -1.24
CA LYS A 269 25.49 -31.66 -1.37
C LYS A 269 24.80 -33.02 -1.48
N LYS A 270 23.51 -33.12 -1.15
CA LYS A 270 22.73 -34.36 -1.33
C LYS A 270 22.68 -34.73 -2.81
N THR A 271 23.08 -35.95 -3.13
CA THR A 271 22.99 -36.49 -4.48
C THR A 271 21.52 -36.52 -4.93
N ALA A 272 21.27 -36.46 -6.25
CA ALA A 272 19.91 -36.45 -6.79
C ALA A 272 19.08 -37.67 -6.31
N THR A 273 19.74 -38.78 -6.00
CA THR A 273 19.15 -40.03 -5.52
C THR A 273 18.76 -39.94 -4.04
N GLU A 274 19.60 -39.32 -3.21
CA GLU A 274 19.30 -39.04 -1.79
C GLU A 274 18.11 -38.08 -1.66
N ARG A 275 18.08 -37.02 -2.48
CA ARG A 275 16.95 -36.09 -2.53
C ARG A 275 15.65 -36.79 -2.95
N ALA A 276 15.69 -37.72 -3.91
CA ALA A 276 14.52 -38.51 -4.30
C ALA A 276 14.00 -39.38 -3.16
N ARG A 277 14.91 -40.06 -2.43
CA ARG A 277 14.56 -40.91 -1.29
C ARG A 277 13.94 -40.09 -0.15
N GLU A 278 14.49 -38.91 0.12
CA GLU A 278 13.96 -37.99 1.13
C GLU A 278 12.56 -37.48 0.76
N ILE A 279 12.35 -37.08 -0.50
CA ILE A 279 11.03 -36.66 -1.00
C ILE A 279 10.01 -37.81 -0.92
N ASN A 280 10.41 -39.04 -1.26
CA ASN A 280 9.55 -40.22 -1.15
C ASN A 280 9.22 -40.57 0.31
N ALA A 281 10.18 -40.40 1.24
CA ALA A 281 9.95 -40.56 2.67
C ALA A 281 8.98 -39.50 3.22
N LEU A 282 9.01 -38.29 2.66
CA LEU A 282 8.09 -37.19 2.98
C LEU A 282 6.73 -37.30 2.24
N GLY A 283 6.48 -38.38 1.50
CA GLY A 283 5.21 -38.65 0.82
C GLY A 283 5.09 -38.11 -0.61
N GLY A 284 6.19 -37.71 -1.22
CA GLY A 284 6.28 -37.46 -2.67
C GLY A 284 6.36 -38.75 -3.48
N ASN A 285 6.10 -38.66 -4.78
CA ASN A 285 6.14 -39.78 -5.71
C ASN A 285 7.21 -39.54 -6.79
N VAL A 286 8.49 -39.65 -6.41
CA VAL A 286 9.64 -39.59 -7.31
C VAL A 286 9.99 -41.00 -7.77
N LEU A 287 9.95 -41.24 -9.08
CA LEU A 287 10.29 -42.53 -9.67
C LEU A 287 11.82 -42.69 -9.78
N ILE A 288 12.34 -43.78 -9.22
CA ILE A 288 13.76 -44.15 -9.24
C ILE A 288 13.87 -45.49 -10.00
N ASN A 289 14.78 -45.58 -10.97
CA ASN A 289 15.07 -46.82 -11.70
C ASN A 289 15.90 -47.81 -10.85
N ASP A 290 16.00 -49.06 -11.30
CA ASP A 290 16.79 -50.11 -10.64
C ASP A 290 18.29 -49.78 -10.54
N ASP A 291 18.81 -48.95 -11.44
CA ASP A 291 20.19 -48.41 -11.41
C ASP A 291 20.37 -47.26 -10.39
N GLY A 292 19.32 -46.93 -9.64
CA GLY A 292 19.33 -45.86 -8.64
C GLY A 292 19.22 -44.45 -9.21
N GLU A 293 19.04 -44.29 -10.52
CA GLU A 293 18.87 -42.98 -11.17
C GLU A 293 17.41 -42.50 -11.13
N VAL A 294 17.22 -41.18 -10.98
CA VAL A 294 15.89 -40.55 -10.97
C VAL A 294 15.39 -40.39 -12.40
N VAL A 295 14.26 -41.02 -12.70
CA VAL A 295 13.67 -41.08 -14.06
C VAL A 295 13.29 -39.69 -14.57
N ASP A 296 12.75 -38.83 -13.70
CA ASP A 296 12.40 -37.46 -14.04
C ASP A 296 12.93 -36.47 -12.98
N LYS A 297 13.97 -35.72 -13.36
CA LYS A 297 14.61 -34.70 -12.50
C LYS A 297 13.64 -33.56 -12.12
N ARG A 298 12.51 -33.40 -12.81
CA ARG A 298 11.50 -32.40 -12.44
C ARG A 298 10.74 -32.78 -11.18
N GLN A 299 10.61 -34.07 -10.89
CA GLN A 299 9.96 -34.57 -9.67
C GLN A 299 10.79 -34.29 -8.42
N LEU A 300 12.11 -34.09 -8.57
CA LEU A 300 13.02 -33.63 -7.51
C LEU A 300 12.86 -32.14 -7.20
N LEU A 301 12.38 -31.36 -8.16
CA LEU A 301 12.06 -29.97 -7.91
C LEU A 301 10.80 -29.97 -7.05
N LYS A 302 10.92 -29.47 -5.81
CA LYS A 302 9.80 -29.26 -4.90
C LYS A 302 8.74 -28.47 -5.67
N GLY A 303 7.71 -29.16 -6.15
CA GLY A 303 6.64 -28.63 -6.97
C GLY A 303 5.78 -27.70 -6.12
N GLY A 304 6.27 -26.48 -5.96
CA GLY A 304 5.67 -25.51 -5.07
C GLY A 304 6.19 -24.14 -5.39
N LEU A 305 5.46 -23.42 -6.25
CA LEU A 305 5.03 -22.09 -5.81
C LEU A 305 4.54 -22.29 -4.35
N ASN A 306 5.00 -21.49 -3.38
CA ASN A 306 4.68 -21.61 -1.95
C ASN A 306 3.17 -21.48 -1.65
N VAL A 307 2.36 -22.38 -2.19
CA VAL A 307 0.92 -22.44 -2.03
C VAL A 307 0.70 -23.56 -1.03
N ALA A 308 0.41 -23.17 0.20
CA ALA A 308 -0.03 -24.09 1.25
C ALA A 308 -1.15 -25.01 0.71
N PRO A 309 -1.28 -26.25 1.23
CA PRO A 309 -2.31 -27.18 0.77
C PRO A 309 -3.70 -26.53 0.95
N LYS A 310 -4.32 -26.18 -0.19
CA LYS A 310 -5.65 -25.56 -0.21
C LYS A 310 -6.70 -26.56 0.27
N LYS A 311 -7.69 -26.08 1.04
CA LYS A 311 -8.80 -26.93 1.49
C LYS A 311 -9.58 -27.42 0.27
N LYS A 312 -10.11 -28.65 0.32
CA LYS A 312 -10.81 -29.32 -0.79
C LYS A 312 -11.94 -28.48 -1.42
N VAL A 313 -12.53 -27.57 -0.65
CA VAL A 313 -13.57 -26.64 -1.08
C VAL A 313 -13.06 -25.60 -2.08
N ASP A 314 -11.84 -25.09 -1.86
CA ASP A 314 -11.22 -24.08 -2.71
C ASP A 314 -10.78 -24.69 -4.05
N ALA A 315 -10.34 -25.96 -4.05
CA ALA A 315 -9.99 -26.69 -5.26
C ALA A 315 -11.22 -26.98 -6.15
N GLN A 316 -12.39 -27.20 -5.54
CA GLN A 316 -13.66 -27.38 -6.27
C GLN A 316 -14.16 -26.05 -6.86
N GLN A 317 -14.02 -24.94 -6.14
CA GLN A 317 -14.36 -23.61 -6.66
C GLN A 317 -13.42 -23.16 -7.78
N GLU A 318 -12.12 -23.47 -7.69
CA GLU A 318 -11.15 -23.11 -8.72
C GLU A 318 -11.34 -23.93 -10.01
N LYS A 319 -11.71 -25.22 -9.89
CA LYS A 319 -12.14 -26.04 -11.04
C LYS A 319 -13.40 -25.50 -11.70
N ALA A 320 -14.43 -25.12 -10.94
CA ALA A 320 -15.63 -24.51 -11.48
C ALA A 320 -15.34 -23.18 -12.20
N ARG A 321 -14.38 -22.39 -11.68
CA ARG A 321 -13.94 -21.13 -12.29
C ARG A 321 -13.13 -21.35 -13.57
N GLN A 322 -12.31 -22.40 -13.63
CA GLN A 322 -11.58 -22.80 -14.84
C GLN A 322 -12.52 -23.33 -15.93
N GLU A 323 -13.55 -24.10 -15.58
CA GLU A 323 -14.58 -24.56 -16.51
C GLU A 323 -15.44 -23.39 -17.04
N ALA A 324 -15.77 -22.42 -16.19
CA ALA A 324 -16.45 -21.19 -16.61
C ALA A 324 -15.59 -20.35 -17.55
N ALA A 325 -14.28 -20.25 -17.30
CA ALA A 325 -13.33 -19.56 -18.17
C ALA A 325 -13.15 -20.28 -19.52
N ALA A 326 -13.14 -21.62 -19.54
CA ALA A 326 -13.08 -22.42 -20.75
C ALA A 326 -14.36 -22.24 -21.61
N LYS A 327 -15.55 -22.19 -20.99
CA LYS A 327 -16.81 -21.88 -21.69
C LYS A 327 -16.83 -20.44 -22.25
N ALA A 328 -16.29 -19.48 -21.51
CA ALA A 328 -16.15 -18.10 -21.98
C ALA A 328 -15.13 -17.96 -23.12
N ALA A 329 -14.10 -18.81 -23.16
CA ALA A 329 -13.13 -18.86 -24.27
C ALA A 329 -13.72 -19.50 -25.53
N ALA A 330 -14.51 -20.57 -25.40
CA ALA A 330 -15.22 -21.21 -26.51
C ALA A 330 -16.23 -20.26 -27.19
N SER A 331 -16.84 -19.35 -26.44
CA SER A 331 -17.71 -18.29 -26.97
C SER A 331 -16.96 -17.23 -27.80
N ARG A 332 -15.64 -17.09 -27.67
CA ARG A 332 -14.84 -16.12 -28.44
C ARG A 332 -14.39 -16.69 -29.79
N THR A 333 -14.44 -18.00 -29.99
CA THR A 333 -13.95 -18.66 -31.20
C THR A 333 -14.97 -18.63 -32.35
N SER A 334 -16.24 -18.29 -32.10
CA SER A 334 -17.26 -18.13 -33.14
C SER A 334 -17.36 -16.71 -33.73
N ALA A 335 -16.55 -15.76 -33.25
CA ALA A 335 -16.53 -14.37 -33.72
C ALA A 335 -15.16 -14.03 -34.34
N SER A 336 -14.68 -14.90 -35.24
CA SER A 336 -13.54 -14.61 -36.11
C SER A 336 -14.02 -14.40 -37.53
N LYS A 337 -14.41 -13.17 -37.85
CA LYS A 337 -14.27 -12.64 -39.21
C LYS A 337 -14.08 -11.13 -39.17
N GLY A 338 -12.80 -10.73 -39.27
CA GLY A 338 -12.32 -9.49 -39.88
C GLY A 338 -12.77 -8.16 -39.26
N VAL A 339 -11.80 -7.35 -38.84
CA VAL A 339 -11.40 -6.12 -39.54
C VAL A 339 -10.59 -5.28 -38.55
N TYR A 340 -9.36 -5.01 -38.96
CA TYR A 340 -8.48 -3.98 -38.45
C TYR A 340 -9.22 -2.63 -38.49
N ALA A 341 -9.77 -2.20 -37.34
CA ALA A 341 -10.36 -0.87 -37.19
C ALA A 341 -9.86 -0.28 -35.86
N GLY A 342 -9.39 0.96 -35.92
CA GLY A 342 -8.81 1.72 -34.80
C GLY A 342 -9.79 2.08 -33.67
N GLY A 343 -10.52 1.09 -33.13
CA GLY A 343 -11.47 1.23 -32.04
C GLY A 343 -11.21 0.29 -30.85
N GLY A 344 -10.25 -0.64 -30.93
CA GLY A 344 -10.02 -1.63 -29.87
C GLY A 344 -9.66 -1.04 -28.50
N LYS A 345 -8.93 0.08 -28.46
CA LYS A 345 -8.63 0.79 -27.21
C LYS A 345 -9.84 1.54 -26.64
N GLN A 346 -10.69 2.11 -27.50
CA GLN A 346 -11.93 2.77 -27.07
C GLN A 346 -12.95 1.72 -26.58
N ALA A 347 -13.14 0.62 -27.30
CA ALA A 347 -14.02 -0.48 -26.89
C ALA A 347 -13.56 -1.15 -25.57
N MET A 348 -12.26 -1.21 -25.29
CA MET A 348 -11.74 -1.69 -24.00
C MET A 348 -11.99 -0.68 -22.88
N ARG A 349 -11.81 0.62 -23.14
CA ARG A 349 -12.15 1.68 -22.17
C ARG A 349 -13.65 1.70 -21.89
N GLU A 350 -14.50 1.63 -22.90
CA GLU A 350 -15.97 1.57 -22.75
C GLU A 350 -16.43 0.37 -21.92
N ARG A 351 -15.77 -0.78 -22.08
CA ARG A 351 -16.06 -1.97 -21.24
C ARG A 351 -15.63 -1.75 -19.79
N GLN A 352 -14.51 -1.08 -19.55
CA GLN A 352 -14.03 -0.76 -18.21
C GLN A 352 -14.89 0.34 -17.55
N THR A 353 -15.27 1.38 -18.29
CA THR A 353 -16.15 2.44 -17.79
C THR A 353 -17.54 1.89 -17.50
N ARG A 354 -18.09 1.02 -18.37
CA ARG A 354 -19.38 0.36 -18.13
C ARG A 354 -19.35 -0.58 -16.93
N MET A 355 -18.22 -1.21 -16.62
CA MET A 355 -18.06 -2.01 -15.39
C MET A 355 -18.10 -1.12 -14.15
N LEU A 356 -17.39 0.01 -14.16
CA LEU A 356 -17.37 0.97 -13.05
C LEU A 356 -18.74 1.65 -12.88
N GLU A 357 -19.39 2.00 -13.97
CA GLU A 357 -20.74 2.55 -13.99
C GLU A 357 -21.75 1.55 -13.45
N ALA A 358 -21.67 0.27 -13.84
CA ALA A 358 -22.53 -0.78 -13.28
C ALA A 358 -22.32 -0.96 -11.76
N GLN A 359 -21.07 -0.90 -11.29
CA GLN A 359 -20.79 -0.93 -9.85
C GLN A 359 -21.37 0.29 -9.13
N LEU A 360 -21.21 1.49 -9.69
CA LEU A 360 -21.78 2.72 -9.14
C LEU A 360 -23.31 2.65 -9.10
N GLU A 361 -23.94 2.23 -10.19
CA GLU A 361 -25.39 2.02 -10.26
C GLU A 361 -25.88 0.99 -9.24
N GLU A 362 -25.15 -0.10 -9.03
CA GLU A 362 -25.53 -1.11 -8.03
C GLU A 362 -25.45 -0.53 -6.62
N THR A 363 -24.41 0.25 -6.31
CA THR A 363 -24.32 0.95 -5.02
C THR A 363 -25.45 1.97 -4.83
N LEU A 364 -25.80 2.73 -5.88
CA LEU A 364 -26.89 3.72 -5.84
C LEU A 364 -28.27 3.05 -5.75
N LYS A 365 -28.48 1.94 -6.44
CA LYS A 365 -29.72 1.14 -6.35
C LYS A 365 -29.86 0.55 -4.96
N ARG A 366 -28.78 0.00 -4.40
CA ARG A 366 -28.75 -0.51 -3.02
C ARG A 366 -29.01 0.60 -2.00
N SER A 367 -28.38 1.77 -2.14
CA SER A 367 -28.63 2.90 -1.23
C SER A 367 -30.07 3.41 -1.32
N ARG A 368 -30.65 3.45 -2.53
CA ARG A 368 -32.07 3.83 -2.71
C ARG A 368 -33.02 2.80 -2.10
N GLN A 369 -32.70 1.51 -2.20
CA GLN A 369 -33.48 0.45 -1.56
C GLN A 369 -33.39 0.53 -0.04
N GLU A 370 -32.19 0.73 0.51
CA GLU A 370 -31.97 0.91 1.94
C GLU A 370 -32.72 2.16 2.46
N GLU A 371 -32.65 3.30 1.76
CA GLU A 371 -33.41 4.51 2.09
C GLU A 371 -34.93 4.27 2.02
N ALA A 372 -35.43 3.57 1.00
CA ALA A 372 -36.86 3.23 0.88
C ALA A 372 -37.34 2.27 1.98
N GLU A 373 -36.50 1.33 2.40
CA GLU A 373 -36.81 0.46 3.53
C GLU A 373 -36.79 1.22 4.86
N GLU A 374 -35.86 2.16 5.04
CA GLU A 374 -35.80 3.02 6.23
C GLU A 374 -37.03 3.92 6.31
N THR A 375 -37.44 4.55 5.21
CA THR A 375 -38.67 5.37 5.19
C THR A 375 -39.90 4.52 5.45
N ALA A 376 -40.00 3.33 4.84
CA ALA A 376 -41.09 2.39 5.12
C ALA A 376 -41.11 1.96 6.60
N LYS A 377 -39.95 1.70 7.22
CA LYS A 377 -39.84 1.39 8.67
C LYS A 377 -40.30 2.57 9.52
N ILE A 378 -39.86 3.79 9.20
CA ILE A 378 -40.28 5.01 9.90
C ILE A 378 -41.78 5.21 9.78
N GLU A 379 -42.37 4.99 8.60
CA GLU A 379 -43.80 5.07 8.37
C GLU A 379 -44.59 4.00 9.15
N MET A 380 -44.10 2.77 9.21
CA MET A 380 -44.76 1.72 10.00
C MET A 380 -44.69 2.03 11.50
N VAL A 381 -43.57 2.61 11.96
CA VAL A 381 -43.41 3.06 13.34
C VAL A 381 -44.29 4.29 13.63
N SER A 382 -44.45 5.22 12.69
CA SER A 382 -45.33 6.38 12.87
C SER A 382 -46.81 5.97 12.85
N LYS A 383 -47.21 5.06 11.95
CA LYS A 383 -48.57 4.49 11.87
C LYS A 383 -48.95 3.66 13.10
N SER A 384 -47.98 3.04 13.79
CA SER A 384 -48.24 2.24 15.00
C SER A 384 -48.18 3.05 16.31
N ARG A 385 -47.61 4.25 16.29
CA ARG A 385 -47.61 5.16 17.44
C ARG A 385 -48.93 5.92 17.49
N LYS A 386 -49.59 5.89 18.66
CA LYS A 386 -50.80 6.69 18.92
C LYS A 386 -50.43 8.17 18.84
N THR A 387 -51.22 8.95 18.11
CA THR A 387 -50.98 10.39 17.97
C THR A 387 -51.37 11.11 19.26
N GLU A 388 -50.85 12.32 19.46
CA GLU A 388 -51.22 13.14 20.63
C GLU A 388 -52.72 13.45 20.68
N ALA A 389 -53.37 13.55 19.50
CA ALA A 389 -54.82 13.70 19.37
C ALA A 389 -55.60 12.44 19.81
N ASP A 390 -55.07 11.23 19.55
CA ASP A 390 -55.65 10.00 20.07
C ASP A 390 -55.53 9.92 21.60
N ILE A 391 -54.43 10.44 22.15
CA ILE A 391 -54.20 10.49 23.60
C ILE A 391 -55.12 11.52 24.27
N SER A 392 -55.30 12.71 23.69
CA SER A 392 -56.20 13.75 24.22
C SER A 392 -57.66 13.31 24.13
N SER A 393 -58.10 12.77 22.99
CA SER A 393 -59.46 12.26 22.83
C SER A 393 -59.76 11.07 23.76
N ALA A 394 -58.79 10.19 24.03
CA ALA A 394 -58.93 9.13 25.02
C ALA A 394 -59.06 9.69 26.45
N LYS A 395 -58.28 10.73 26.80
CA LYS A 395 -58.39 11.44 28.08
C LYS A 395 -59.73 12.14 28.23
N GLU A 396 -60.24 12.81 27.20
CA GLU A 396 -61.55 13.46 27.20
C GLU A 396 -62.69 12.45 27.39
N ARG A 397 -62.67 11.33 26.66
CA ARG A 397 -63.64 10.24 26.85
C ARG A 397 -63.58 9.62 28.24
N TYR A 398 -62.39 9.53 28.84
CA TYR A 398 -62.22 9.05 30.21
C TYR A 398 -62.80 10.05 31.22
N LEU A 399 -62.52 11.34 31.08
CA LEU A 399 -63.07 12.38 31.94
C LEU A 399 -64.60 12.49 31.81
N ALA A 400 -65.13 12.38 30.60
CA ALA A 400 -66.57 12.36 30.36
C ALA A 400 -67.24 11.15 31.04
N ARG A 401 -66.66 9.93 30.91
CA ARG A 401 -67.15 8.74 31.62
C ARG A 401 -67.09 8.90 33.14
N LYS A 402 -66.02 9.53 33.66
CA LYS A 402 -65.87 9.78 35.10
C LYS A 402 -66.92 10.77 35.61
N ARG A 403 -67.13 11.88 34.89
CA ARG A 403 -68.16 12.89 35.24
C ARG A 403 -69.57 12.27 35.20
N ALA A 404 -69.89 11.53 34.15
CA ALA A 404 -71.19 10.84 34.05
C ALA A 404 -71.40 9.81 35.18
N ALA A 405 -70.35 9.09 35.58
CA ALA A 405 -70.43 8.16 36.71
C ALA A 405 -70.61 8.88 38.06
N GLU A 406 -69.99 10.04 38.25
CA GLU A 406 -70.18 10.86 39.45
C GLU A 406 -71.59 11.48 39.50
N GLU A 407 -72.12 11.94 38.36
CA GLU A 407 -73.50 12.43 38.24
C GLU A 407 -74.52 11.31 38.48
N ALA A 408 -74.29 10.12 37.94
CA ALA A 408 -75.13 8.95 38.21
C ALA A 408 -75.10 8.55 39.69
N LYS A 409 -73.93 8.62 40.36
CA LYS A 409 -73.83 8.40 41.82
C LYS A 409 -74.56 9.48 42.62
N LYS A 410 -74.47 10.75 42.21
CA LYS A 410 -75.21 11.86 42.84
C LYS A 410 -76.72 11.74 42.65
N ASN A 411 -77.16 11.25 41.49
CA ASN A 411 -78.58 11.02 41.20
C ASN A 411 -79.12 9.76 41.89
N GLY A 412 -78.30 8.70 42.02
CA GLY A 412 -78.64 7.51 42.80
C GLY A 412 -78.74 7.75 44.30
N ALA A 413 -77.89 8.64 44.87
CA ALA A 413 -77.95 9.02 46.28
C ALA A 413 -79.11 9.97 46.64
N LYS A 414 -79.84 10.49 45.66
CA LYS A 414 -81.03 11.35 45.86
C LYS A 414 -82.36 10.58 45.70
N GLY A 415 -82.30 9.26 45.52
CA GLY A 415 -83.45 8.40 45.27
C GLY A 415 -83.46 7.13 46.11
N GLU A 416 -83.38 7.25 47.44
CA GLU A 416 -83.88 6.25 48.38
C GLU A 416 -84.76 6.98 49.43
N PRO A 417 -86.07 6.69 49.53
CA PRO A 417 -86.92 7.15 50.63
C PRO A 417 -86.68 6.38 51.93
#